data_AF-A0A177USM8-F1
#
_entry.id   AF-A0A177USM8-F1
#
_cell.length_a   1.000
_cell.length_b   1.000
_cell.length_c   1.000
_cell.angle_alpha   90.00
_cell.angle_beta   90.00
_cell.angle_gamma   90.00
#
_symmetry.space_group_name_H-M   'P 1'
#
loop_
_entity.id
_entity.type
_entity.pdbx_description
1 polymer ?
#
loop_
_entity_poly.entity_id
_entity_poly.type
_entity_poly.pdbx_seq_one_letter_code
_entity_poly.pdbx_strand_id
1 'polypeptide(L)'
;MSMSMSASLSGMPSLHPSIQVSLPASHLSPPAHCRPFLLQRLPPALFLDPYAFRIQNTVLAPPAHIRNITHLGLTELERAVGWTDPTGATRRADRFVRRLQRQRKRADEVKALGQGQGERVNPTEEDNKETESFDLDASLRALNLEHTAVLLELHPQAIKEEDPALAEKVFKAIKGEDVALEETSPSSRKKTVVSIPVHARYLPPLAVGKGGLADSGRGLDLGALREQVLRPNGSGGLYDDVLIDRPDFFWACEGEMTQQEAFKQDWSFVQPAELLPQPLYAHVSLTPPFPSFNPHNIRFLRPNPTDESRSPLVLRLPRGDASLGPLLQAVTFGVVLLATLAVMVQASRAVSVVRRVERGRRLKEE
;
A
#
# COMPACT_ATOMS: atom_id res chain seq x y z
N MET A 1 10.69 23.86 21.68
CA MET A 1 10.94 22.99 20.51
C MET A 1 9.68 22.17 20.27
N SER A 2 8.93 22.47 19.20
CA SER A 2 7.74 21.70 18.84
C SER A 2 8.18 20.31 18.37
N MET A 3 7.70 19.25 19.00
CA MET A 3 7.92 17.89 18.50
C MET A 3 6.91 17.65 17.38
N SER A 4 7.39 17.48 16.15
CA SER A 4 6.56 17.16 15.00
C SER A 4 6.28 15.66 14.89
N MET A 5 5.13 15.35 14.31
CA MET A 5 4.84 14.00 13.81
C MET A 5 5.73 13.71 12.59
N SER A 6 6.28 12.50 12.52
CA SER A 6 7.00 12.03 11.33
C SER A 6 6.45 10.68 10.86
N ALA A 7 6.57 10.42 9.57
CA ALA A 7 6.17 9.15 8.95
C ALA A 7 7.30 8.63 8.06
N SER A 8 7.50 7.32 8.05
CA SER A 8 8.48 6.63 7.23
C SER A 8 7.97 5.27 6.78
N LEU A 9 8.59 4.71 5.74
CA LEU A 9 8.35 3.34 5.31
C LEU A 9 9.40 2.41 5.90
N SER A 10 8.96 1.25 6.36
CA SER A 10 9.81 0.18 6.86
C SER A 10 9.52 -1.13 6.13
N GLY A 11 10.49 -2.05 6.14
CA GLY A 11 10.36 -3.33 5.43
C GLY A 11 10.49 -3.24 3.92
N MET A 12 11.12 -2.18 3.37
CA MET A 12 11.43 -2.12 1.94
C MET A 12 12.73 -2.85 1.60
N PRO A 13 12.86 -3.53 0.43
CA PRO A 13 11.87 -3.71 -0.62
C PRO A 13 11.03 -5.00 -0.41
N SER A 14 9.87 -4.90 0.23
CA SER A 14 8.91 -6.00 0.40
C SER A 14 7.56 -5.64 -0.23
N LEU A 15 6.77 -6.66 -0.59
CA LEU A 15 5.35 -6.51 -0.92
C LEU A 15 4.47 -6.30 0.32
N HIS A 16 5.07 -6.35 1.51
CA HIS A 16 4.42 -6.14 2.81
C HIS A 16 5.13 -5.04 3.62
N PRO A 17 5.22 -3.79 3.10
CA PRO A 17 5.84 -2.72 3.86
C PRO A 17 4.95 -2.28 5.03
N SER A 18 5.53 -1.59 6.00
CA SER A 18 4.77 -0.93 7.07
C SER A 18 5.04 0.56 7.09
N ILE A 19 3.97 1.36 7.21
CA ILE A 19 4.03 2.80 7.42
C ILE A 19 4.21 3.02 8.92
N GLN A 20 5.38 3.51 9.31
CA GLN A 20 5.69 3.86 10.70
C GLN A 20 5.38 5.33 10.93
N VAL A 21 4.64 5.61 11.99
CA VAL A 21 4.21 6.95 12.36
C VAL A 21 4.69 7.25 13.77
N SER A 22 5.59 8.21 13.91
CA SER A 22 6.07 8.69 15.20
C SER A 22 5.22 9.87 15.66
N LEU A 23 4.48 9.67 16.75
CA LEU A 23 3.61 10.66 17.38
C LEU A 23 4.24 11.18 18.68
N PRO A 24 4.30 12.51 18.87
CA PRO A 24 4.60 13.09 20.18
C PRO A 24 3.54 12.70 21.21
N ALA A 25 3.93 12.46 22.46
CA ALA A 25 2.97 12.13 23.53
C ALA A 25 1.91 13.23 23.76
N SER A 26 2.19 14.49 23.42
CA SER A 26 1.22 15.59 23.47
C SER A 26 0.03 15.36 22.54
N HIS A 27 0.22 14.66 21.41
CA HIS A 27 -0.87 14.36 20.48
C HIS A 27 -1.86 13.34 21.07
N LEU A 28 -1.40 12.48 21.98
CA LEU A 28 -2.22 11.49 22.67
C LEU A 28 -2.91 12.03 23.92
N SER A 29 -2.73 13.30 24.25
CA SER A 29 -3.39 13.99 25.37
C SER A 29 -4.50 14.92 24.83
N PRO A 30 -5.63 14.37 24.33
CA PRO A 30 -6.69 15.17 23.72
C PRO A 30 -7.40 16.06 24.77
N PRO A 31 -8.07 17.13 24.34
CA PRO A 31 -9.03 17.84 25.19
C PRO A 31 -10.14 16.93 25.71
N ALA A 32 -10.85 17.40 26.73
CA ALA A 32 -12.09 16.77 27.17
C ALA A 32 -13.05 16.59 25.97
N HIS A 33 -13.73 15.44 25.92
CA HIS A 33 -14.68 15.07 24.86
C HIS A 33 -14.08 14.89 23.45
N CYS A 34 -12.75 14.88 23.32
CA CYS A 34 -12.06 14.59 22.07
C CYS A 34 -11.42 13.21 22.09
N ARG A 35 -11.33 12.59 20.91
CA ARG A 35 -10.60 11.34 20.71
C ARG A 35 -9.59 11.49 19.57
N PRO A 36 -8.35 11.01 19.74
CA PRO A 36 -7.32 11.09 18.71
C PRO A 36 -7.54 10.01 17.66
N PHE A 37 -7.36 10.38 16.40
CA PHE A 37 -7.46 9.51 15.24
C PHE A 37 -6.26 9.70 14.32
N LEU A 38 -5.91 8.62 13.64
CA LEU A 38 -4.94 8.61 12.55
C LEU A 38 -5.64 8.10 11.29
N LEU A 39 -5.65 8.92 10.23
CA LEU A 39 -6.21 8.57 8.93
C LEU A 39 -5.08 8.25 7.96
N GLN A 40 -4.99 7.01 7.54
CA GLN A 40 -4.10 6.60 6.45
C GLN A 40 -4.90 6.50 5.16
N ARG A 41 -4.60 7.39 4.21
CA ARG A 41 -5.09 7.34 2.83
C ARG A 41 -4.21 6.40 2.01
N LEU A 42 -4.81 5.44 1.32
CA LEU A 42 -4.09 4.43 0.54
C LEU A 42 -4.41 4.58 -0.96
N PRO A 43 -3.38 4.61 -1.82
CA PRO A 43 -3.58 4.54 -3.26
C PRO A 43 -4.06 3.14 -3.66
N PRO A 44 -4.63 2.97 -4.87
CA PRO A 44 -5.14 1.67 -5.34
C PRO A 44 -4.11 0.54 -5.31
N ALA A 45 -2.82 0.85 -5.38
CA ALA A 45 -1.74 -0.15 -5.32
C ALA A 45 -1.51 -0.73 -3.92
N LEU A 46 -2.13 -0.17 -2.88
CA LEU A 46 -1.96 -0.60 -1.49
C LEU A 46 -3.30 -0.86 -0.83
N PHE A 47 -3.30 -1.84 0.06
CA PHE A 47 -4.42 -2.10 0.95
C PHE A 47 -3.91 -2.51 2.32
N LEU A 48 -4.77 -2.42 3.31
CA LEU A 48 -4.53 -2.94 4.64
C LEU A 48 -5.34 -4.23 4.79
N ASP A 49 -4.65 -5.35 5.03
CA ASP A 49 -5.31 -6.61 5.31
C ASP A 49 -5.91 -6.56 6.74
N PRO A 50 -7.25 -6.53 6.87
CA PRO A 50 -7.90 -6.43 8.18
C PRO A 50 -7.56 -7.61 9.10
N TYR A 51 -7.28 -8.79 8.54
CA TYR A 51 -6.97 -9.98 9.31
C TYR A 51 -5.54 -9.96 9.82
N ALA A 52 -4.57 -9.69 8.93
CA ALA A 52 -3.16 -9.57 9.31
C ALA A 52 -2.94 -8.44 10.34
N PHE A 53 -3.60 -7.30 10.13
CA PHE A 53 -3.50 -6.15 11.04
C PHE A 53 -4.07 -6.45 12.42
N ARG A 54 -5.21 -7.15 12.49
CA ARG A 54 -5.78 -7.61 13.78
C ARG A 54 -4.82 -8.52 14.51
N ILE A 55 -4.27 -9.54 13.83
CA ILE A 55 -3.33 -10.49 14.44
C ILE A 55 -2.08 -9.76 14.96
N GLN A 56 -1.53 -8.84 14.17
CA GLN A 56 -0.35 -8.07 14.60
C GLN A 56 -0.63 -7.26 15.87
N ASN A 57 -1.78 -6.59 15.93
CA ASN A 57 -2.13 -5.74 17.05
C ASN A 57 -2.69 -6.46 18.29
N THR A 58 -3.27 -7.65 18.15
CA THR A 58 -3.82 -8.38 19.30
C THR A 58 -2.90 -9.47 19.82
N VAL A 59 -2.08 -10.08 18.95
CA VAL A 59 -1.32 -11.29 19.29
C VAL A 59 0.19 -11.04 19.39
N LEU A 60 0.76 -10.28 18.44
CA LEU A 60 2.22 -10.26 18.25
C LEU A 60 2.93 -9.12 18.97
N ALA A 61 2.34 -7.93 18.98
CA ALA A 61 2.79 -6.80 19.75
C ALA A 61 1.66 -5.79 19.74
N PRO A 62 0.82 -5.70 20.79
CA PRO A 62 -0.15 -4.62 20.83
C PRO A 62 0.65 -3.32 20.81
N PRO A 63 0.62 -2.49 19.73
CA PRO A 63 0.95 -1.11 19.94
C PRO A 63 -0.11 -0.67 20.94
N ALA A 64 0.27 -0.30 22.16
CA ALA A 64 -0.61 0.02 23.29
C ALA A 64 -1.51 1.26 23.04
N HIS A 65 -1.75 1.59 21.78
CA HIS A 65 -2.15 2.87 21.26
C HIS A 65 -3.25 2.78 20.20
N ILE A 66 -3.64 1.59 19.69
CA ILE A 66 -4.75 1.48 18.73
C ILE A 66 -5.96 0.82 19.42
N ARG A 67 -7.04 1.59 19.58
CA ARG A 67 -8.29 1.14 20.21
C ARG A 67 -9.26 0.51 19.20
N ASN A 68 -9.41 1.13 18.03
CA ASN A 68 -10.35 0.69 17.02
C ASN A 68 -9.80 0.98 15.61
N ILE A 69 -10.22 0.18 14.64
CA ILE A 69 -9.81 0.27 13.23
C ILE A 69 -11.08 0.29 12.40
N THR A 70 -11.24 1.32 11.60
CA THR A 70 -12.34 1.40 10.64
C THR A 70 -11.80 1.51 9.23
N HIS A 71 -12.21 0.57 8.38
CA HIS A 71 -11.88 0.57 6.96
C HIS A 71 -12.90 1.41 6.22
N LEU A 72 -12.41 2.25 5.31
CA LEU A 72 -13.20 3.17 4.53
C LEU A 72 -12.99 2.88 3.03
N GLY A 73 -14.08 2.53 2.34
CA GLY A 73 -14.04 2.08 0.94
C GLY A 73 -14.11 0.55 0.80
N LEU A 74 -14.08 0.07 -0.44
CA LEU A 74 -14.14 -1.36 -0.76
C LEU A 74 -12.72 -1.94 -0.81
N THR A 75 -12.39 -2.79 0.16
CA THR A 75 -11.13 -3.55 0.17
C THR A 75 -11.30 -4.87 -0.56
N GLU A 76 -10.69 -4.99 -1.74
CA GLU A 76 -10.54 -6.29 -2.42
C GLU A 76 -9.08 -6.75 -2.35
N LEU A 77 -8.82 -7.74 -1.49
CA LEU A 77 -7.46 -8.15 -1.10
C LEU A 77 -6.69 -8.87 -2.23
N GLU A 78 -7.39 -9.51 -3.17
CA GLU A 78 -6.77 -10.41 -4.17
C GLU A 78 -6.78 -9.88 -5.61
N ARG A 79 -7.52 -8.79 -5.88
CA ARG A 79 -7.63 -8.28 -7.25
C ARG A 79 -6.47 -7.35 -7.58
N ALA A 80 -5.97 -7.44 -8.82
CA ALA A 80 -4.96 -6.52 -9.35
C ALA A 80 -5.51 -5.08 -9.46
N VAL A 81 -4.62 -4.09 -9.50
CA VAL A 81 -5.03 -2.68 -9.63
C VAL A 81 -5.74 -2.43 -10.97
N GLY A 82 -6.85 -1.67 -10.94
CA GLY A 82 -7.67 -1.41 -12.13
C GLY A 82 -8.53 -2.60 -12.52
N TRP A 83 -9.04 -3.35 -11.55
CA TRP A 83 -9.97 -4.47 -11.77
C TRP A 83 -11.42 -4.01 -11.84
N THR A 84 -11.73 -2.85 -11.25
CA THR A 84 -13.10 -2.31 -11.18
C THR A 84 -13.67 -1.98 -12.55
N ASP A 85 -12.82 -1.95 -13.57
CA ASP A 85 -13.21 -1.70 -14.93
C ASP A 85 -12.94 -2.92 -15.83
N PRO A 86 -14.01 -3.58 -16.31
CA PRO A 86 -13.92 -4.77 -17.15
C PRO A 86 -13.33 -4.48 -18.54
N THR A 87 -13.28 -3.21 -18.97
CA THR A 87 -12.76 -2.81 -20.28
C THR A 87 -11.25 -2.58 -20.29
N GLY A 88 -10.59 -2.51 -19.12
CA GLY A 88 -9.16 -2.24 -18.98
C GLY A 88 -8.76 -0.80 -19.30
N ALA A 89 -9.72 0.11 -19.44
CA ALA A 89 -9.60 1.54 -19.57
C ALA A 89 -8.90 2.19 -18.36
N THR A 90 -9.26 1.82 -17.13
CA THR A 90 -8.61 2.24 -15.87
C THR A 90 -7.10 1.99 -15.87
N ARG A 91 -6.62 0.89 -16.45
CA ARG A 91 -5.18 0.58 -16.56
C ARG A 91 -4.43 1.58 -17.45
N ARG A 92 -5.14 2.28 -18.34
CA ARG A 92 -4.61 3.38 -19.17
C ARG A 92 -4.73 4.72 -18.44
N ALA A 93 -5.83 4.97 -17.73
CA ALA A 93 -5.99 6.19 -16.92
C ALA A 93 -5.00 6.28 -15.75
N ASP A 94 -4.73 5.17 -15.04
CA ASP A 94 -3.70 5.12 -13.98
C ASP A 94 -2.32 5.51 -14.52
N ARG A 95 -1.98 5.08 -15.75
CA ARG A 95 -0.74 5.53 -16.42
C ARG A 95 -0.71 7.04 -16.62
N PHE A 96 -1.82 7.62 -17.07
CA PHE A 96 -1.93 9.06 -17.29
C PHE A 96 -1.81 9.86 -15.98
N VAL A 97 -2.54 9.47 -14.94
CA VAL A 97 -2.47 10.11 -13.61
C VAL A 97 -1.05 10.08 -13.05
N ARG A 98 -0.38 8.92 -13.13
CA ARG A 98 1.01 8.80 -12.66
C ARG A 98 1.98 9.62 -13.51
N ARG A 99 1.76 9.72 -14.83
CA ARG A 99 2.56 10.60 -15.70
C ARG A 99 2.41 12.07 -15.26
N LEU A 100 1.19 12.51 -14.97
CA LEU A 100 0.93 13.85 -14.44
C LEU A 100 1.55 14.07 -13.06
N GLN A 101 1.47 13.10 -12.14
CA GLN A 101 2.09 13.19 -10.83
C GLN A 101 3.62 13.29 -10.92
N ARG A 102 4.26 12.51 -11.81
CA ARG A 102 5.70 12.60 -12.07
C ARG A 102 6.08 13.95 -12.69
N GLN A 103 5.27 14.47 -13.61
CA GLN A 103 5.49 15.80 -14.19
C GLN A 103 5.37 16.91 -13.13
N ARG A 104 4.38 16.84 -12.24
CA ARG A 104 4.25 17.78 -11.11
C ARG A 104 5.45 17.69 -10.17
N LYS A 105 5.84 16.47 -9.76
CA LYS A 105 7.03 16.25 -8.92
C LYS A 105 8.29 16.84 -9.55
N ARG A 106 8.52 16.59 -10.84
CA ARG A 106 9.66 17.18 -11.58
C ARG A 106 9.58 18.70 -11.63
N ALA A 107 8.40 19.26 -11.88
CA ALA A 107 8.21 20.71 -11.89
C ALA A 107 8.48 21.34 -10.51
N ASP A 108 8.09 20.66 -9.43
CA ASP A 108 8.34 21.10 -8.06
C ASP A 108 9.82 20.94 -7.66
N GLU A 109 10.49 19.88 -8.10
CA GLU A 109 11.95 19.70 -7.94
C GLU A 109 12.74 20.77 -8.71
N VAL A 110 12.35 21.07 -9.97
CA VAL A 110 12.96 22.13 -10.78
C VAL A 110 12.74 23.51 -10.16
N LYS A 111 11.56 23.77 -9.60
CA LYS A 111 11.28 25.00 -8.84
C LYS A 111 12.11 25.08 -7.56
N ALA A 112 12.28 23.97 -6.85
CA ALA A 112 13.07 23.91 -5.62
C ALA A 112 14.58 24.10 -5.86
N LEU A 113 15.08 23.76 -7.05
CA LEU A 113 16.48 23.91 -7.44
C LEU A 113 16.87 25.33 -7.89
N GLY A 114 15.91 26.27 -7.98
CA GLY A 114 16.20 27.71 -7.94
C GLY A 114 17.26 28.21 -8.94
N GLN A 115 17.23 27.79 -10.21
CA GLN A 115 18.02 28.43 -11.27
C GLN A 115 17.16 28.81 -12.47
N GLY A 116 17.10 30.12 -12.71
CA GLY A 116 16.44 30.70 -13.85
C GLY A 116 17.16 30.37 -15.15
N GLN A 117 16.59 29.43 -15.89
CA GLN A 117 16.48 29.50 -17.34
C GLN A 117 15.27 28.69 -17.72
N GLY A 118 14.29 29.35 -18.34
CA GLY A 118 13.04 28.76 -18.78
C GLY A 118 13.28 27.79 -19.93
N GLU A 119 13.82 26.61 -19.63
CA GLU A 119 13.83 25.51 -20.57
C GLU A 119 12.41 24.94 -20.57
N ARG A 120 11.62 25.36 -21.57
CA ARG A 120 10.33 24.74 -21.88
C ARG A 120 10.62 23.26 -22.11
N VAL A 121 10.23 22.42 -21.15
CA VAL A 121 10.13 20.97 -21.35
C VAL A 121 9.07 20.77 -22.43
N ASN A 122 9.50 20.74 -23.68
CA ASN A 122 8.62 20.44 -24.79
C ASN A 122 8.16 18.98 -24.64
N PRO A 123 6.85 18.71 -24.59
CA PRO A 123 6.35 17.34 -24.60
C PRO A 123 6.85 16.66 -25.87
N THR A 124 7.52 15.52 -25.71
CA THR A 124 8.03 14.68 -26.80
C THR A 124 6.87 14.28 -27.74
N GLU A 125 7.07 14.37 -29.06
CA GLU A 125 6.03 14.09 -30.08
C GLU A 125 5.38 12.70 -29.98
N GLU A 126 5.99 11.74 -29.27
CA GLU A 126 5.37 10.43 -28.99
C GLU A 126 4.17 10.53 -28.01
N ASP A 127 4.06 11.59 -27.19
CA ASP A 127 2.94 11.79 -26.27
C ASP A 127 1.61 12.11 -26.99
N ASN A 128 1.65 12.53 -28.26
CA ASN A 128 0.48 13.01 -28.99
C ASN A 128 -0.23 11.93 -29.84
N LYS A 129 0.29 10.70 -29.94
CA LYS A 129 -0.27 9.67 -30.84
C LYS A 129 -1.22 8.65 -30.18
N GLU A 130 -1.33 8.61 -28.86
CA GLU A 130 -2.23 7.68 -28.14
C GLU A 130 -3.53 8.32 -27.63
N THR A 131 -3.94 9.48 -28.15
CA THR A 131 -5.25 10.07 -27.86
C THR A 131 -6.34 9.48 -28.76
N GLU A 132 -6.58 8.17 -28.64
CA GLU A 132 -7.91 7.64 -28.97
C GLU A 132 -8.92 8.32 -28.03
N SER A 133 -10.10 8.67 -28.56
CA SER A 133 -11.20 9.33 -27.84
C SER A 133 -11.68 8.46 -26.69
N PHE A 134 -11.00 8.60 -25.57
CA PHE A 134 -11.14 7.76 -24.40
C PHE A 134 -11.92 8.53 -23.34
N ASP A 135 -12.92 7.89 -22.74
CA ASP A 135 -13.63 8.46 -21.59
C ASP A 135 -12.73 8.37 -20.35
N LEU A 136 -11.79 9.32 -20.31
CA LEU A 136 -10.84 9.51 -19.23
C LEU A 136 -11.57 9.71 -17.91
N ASP A 137 -12.70 10.40 -17.93
CA ASP A 137 -13.50 10.67 -16.74
C ASP A 137 -14.12 9.38 -16.18
N ALA A 138 -14.69 8.52 -17.01
CA ALA A 138 -15.19 7.22 -16.55
C ALA A 138 -14.08 6.35 -15.93
N SER A 139 -12.90 6.39 -16.52
CA SER A 139 -11.75 5.60 -16.07
C SER A 139 -11.11 6.14 -14.79
N LEU A 140 -11.05 7.46 -14.66
CA LEU A 140 -10.64 8.12 -13.42
C LEU A 140 -11.63 7.83 -12.30
N ARG A 141 -12.94 7.86 -12.58
CA ARG A 141 -13.96 7.48 -11.59
C ARG A 141 -13.78 6.05 -11.11
N ALA A 142 -13.58 5.10 -12.03
CA ALA A 142 -13.37 3.69 -11.66
C ALA A 142 -12.08 3.47 -10.85
N LEU A 143 -11.00 4.22 -11.13
CA LEU A 143 -9.78 4.18 -10.33
C LEU A 143 -9.94 4.87 -8.96
N ASN A 144 -10.73 5.94 -8.88
CA ASN A 144 -11.04 6.62 -7.63
C ASN A 144 -11.78 5.67 -6.68
N LEU A 145 -12.70 4.84 -7.19
CA LEU A 145 -13.39 3.81 -6.39
C LEU A 145 -12.43 2.80 -5.72
N GLU A 146 -11.22 2.60 -6.27
CA GLU A 146 -10.20 1.73 -5.68
C GLU A 146 -9.35 2.42 -4.60
N HIS A 147 -9.44 3.75 -4.44
CA HIS A 147 -8.79 4.42 -3.31
C HIS A 147 -9.49 4.02 -2.02
N THR A 148 -8.69 3.69 -1.01
CA THR A 148 -9.20 3.30 0.30
C THR A 148 -8.57 4.16 1.37
N ALA A 149 -9.20 4.22 2.52
CA ALA A 149 -8.61 4.86 3.69
C ALA A 149 -8.85 4.01 4.93
N VAL A 150 -7.98 4.12 5.91
CA VAL A 150 -8.10 3.43 7.19
C VAL A 150 -8.03 4.45 8.29
N LEU A 151 -9.03 4.40 9.16
CA LEU A 151 -9.15 5.24 10.34
C LEU A 151 -8.78 4.43 11.58
N LEU A 152 -7.76 4.89 12.30
CA LEU A 152 -7.29 4.27 13.54
C LEU A 152 -7.66 5.17 14.71
N GLU A 153 -8.55 4.71 15.60
CA GLU A 153 -8.82 5.36 16.88
C GLU A 153 -7.64 5.07 17.81
N LEU A 154 -6.99 6.13 18.30
CA LEU A 154 -5.84 5.98 19.18
C LEU A 154 -6.27 6.03 20.66
N HIS A 155 -5.57 5.25 21.50
CA HIS A 155 -5.86 5.23 22.93
C HIS A 155 -5.19 6.43 23.63
N PRO A 156 -5.91 7.23 24.45
CA PRO A 156 -5.36 8.43 25.08
C PRO A 156 -4.43 8.18 26.27
N GLN A 157 -4.30 6.93 26.74
CA GLN A 157 -3.56 6.70 27.98
C GLN A 157 -2.09 7.03 27.80
N ALA A 158 -1.65 8.00 28.62
CA ALA A 158 -0.26 8.22 28.94
C ALA A 158 0.35 6.88 29.30
N ILE A 159 1.44 6.56 28.61
CA ILE A 159 2.37 5.48 28.94
C ILE A 159 2.57 5.49 30.46
N LYS A 160 1.92 4.56 31.19
CA LYS A 160 2.66 3.93 32.27
C LYS A 160 3.75 3.20 31.54
N GLU A 161 5.00 3.61 31.73
CA GLU A 161 6.16 2.95 31.16
C GLU A 161 6.12 1.49 31.59
N GLU A 162 5.47 0.64 30.81
CA GLU A 162 5.87 -0.75 30.72
C GLU A 162 7.12 -0.72 29.86
N ASP A 163 8.22 -0.46 30.57
CA ASP A 163 9.58 -0.56 30.07
C ASP A 163 9.67 -1.84 29.21
N PRO A 164 10.11 -1.81 27.95
CA PRO A 164 10.25 -3.04 27.14
C PRO A 164 11.18 -4.06 27.81
N ALA A 165 12.07 -3.59 28.69
CA ALA A 165 12.82 -4.44 29.60
C ALA A 165 11.93 -5.19 30.62
N LEU A 166 10.85 -4.59 31.10
CA LEU A 166 9.85 -5.22 31.97
C LEU A 166 9.11 -6.36 31.24
N ALA A 167 8.73 -6.17 29.97
CA ALA A 167 8.08 -7.24 29.20
C ALA A 167 9.00 -8.46 28.99
N GLU A 168 10.29 -8.22 28.69
CA GLU A 168 11.29 -9.29 28.60
C GLU A 168 11.59 -9.93 29.96
N LYS A 169 11.65 -9.14 31.03
CA LYS A 169 11.84 -9.62 32.41
C LYS A 169 10.63 -10.42 32.92
N VAL A 170 9.40 -10.04 32.57
CA VAL A 170 8.17 -10.80 32.87
C VAL A 170 8.19 -12.12 32.10
N PHE A 171 8.62 -12.13 30.84
CA PHE A 171 8.78 -13.36 30.07
C PHE A 171 9.86 -14.29 30.65
N LYS A 172 10.95 -13.74 31.20
CA LYS A 172 12.01 -14.50 31.90
C LYS A 172 11.55 -15.01 33.27
N ALA A 173 10.81 -14.20 34.03
CA ALA A 173 10.22 -14.61 35.31
C ALA A 173 9.16 -15.72 35.13
N ILE A 174 8.34 -15.67 34.08
CA ILE A 174 7.39 -16.74 33.74
C ILE A 174 8.12 -18.04 33.36
N LYS A 175 9.35 -17.95 32.85
CA LYS A 175 10.23 -19.09 32.59
C LYS A 175 11.02 -19.56 33.82
N GLY A 176 10.84 -18.95 34.99
CA GLY A 176 11.52 -19.32 36.23
C GLY A 176 12.97 -18.86 36.34
N GLU A 177 13.40 -17.87 35.54
CA GLU A 177 14.71 -17.23 35.68
C GLU A 177 14.67 -16.12 36.75
N ASP A 178 15.65 -16.13 37.65
CA ASP A 178 15.82 -15.09 38.67
C ASP A 178 16.29 -13.77 38.04
N VAL A 179 15.49 -12.71 38.20
CA VAL A 179 15.78 -11.38 37.64
C VAL A 179 15.88 -10.35 38.75
N ALA A 180 17.03 -9.69 38.86
CA ALA A 180 17.25 -8.56 39.76
C ALA A 180 16.59 -7.26 39.21
N LEU A 181 15.84 -6.59 40.08
CA LEU A 181 15.19 -5.31 39.83
C LEU A 181 16.17 -4.16 40.13
N GLU A 182 16.84 -3.63 39.11
CA GLU A 182 17.46 -2.30 39.21
C GLU A 182 16.50 -1.23 38.66
N GLU A 183 16.29 -0.18 39.47
CA GLU A 183 15.52 1.02 39.13
C GLU A 183 16.32 1.88 38.14
N THR A 184 15.90 1.88 36.87
CA THR A 184 16.46 2.78 35.86
C THR A 184 15.71 4.11 35.89
N SER A 185 16.47 5.21 35.90
CA SER A 185 15.96 6.58 35.92
C SER A 185 15.17 6.92 34.65
N PRO A 186 14.15 7.81 34.73
CA PRO A 186 13.23 8.10 33.62
C PRO A 186 13.96 8.79 32.46
N SER A 187 14.22 8.01 31.41
CA SER A 187 14.85 8.47 30.18
C SER A 187 13.91 9.40 29.41
N SER A 188 14.30 10.67 29.34
CA SER A 188 13.67 11.68 28.50
C SER A 188 13.76 11.31 27.00
N ARG A 189 12.67 10.79 26.41
CA ARG A 189 12.19 11.09 25.02
C ARG A 189 10.91 10.30 24.70
N LYS A 190 9.76 10.97 24.88
CA LYS A 190 8.38 10.49 24.73
C LYS A 190 7.87 10.50 23.27
N LYS A 191 8.26 9.53 22.44
CA LYS A 191 7.67 9.33 21.10
C LYS A 191 6.99 7.97 21.02
N THR A 192 5.72 7.97 20.64
CA THR A 192 4.94 6.76 20.38
C THR A 192 5.05 6.41 18.90
N VAL A 193 5.37 5.16 18.57
CA VAL A 193 5.43 4.69 17.18
C VAL A 193 4.23 3.80 16.88
N VAL A 194 3.43 4.20 15.89
CA VAL A 194 2.32 3.41 15.34
C VAL A 194 2.79 2.77 14.05
N SER A 195 2.65 1.46 13.94
CA SER A 195 3.02 0.68 12.74
C SER A 195 1.76 0.27 11.99
N ILE A 196 1.66 0.64 10.72
CA ILE A 196 0.52 0.33 9.87
C ILE A 196 1.00 -0.63 8.77
N PRO A 197 0.86 -1.96 8.93
CA PRO A 197 1.19 -2.91 7.88
C PRO A 197 0.25 -2.70 6.68
N VAL A 198 0.85 -2.62 5.50
CA VAL A 198 0.13 -2.52 4.24
C VAL A 198 0.66 -3.58 3.28
N HIS A 199 -0.17 -3.96 2.31
CA HIS A 199 0.12 -4.96 1.31
C HIS A 199 0.09 -4.32 -0.07
N ALA A 200 1.08 -4.65 -0.88
CA ALA A 200 1.17 -4.25 -2.27
C ALA A 200 0.29 -5.12 -3.15
N ARG A 201 -0.50 -4.48 -4.01
CA ARG A 201 -1.28 -5.14 -5.07
C ARG A 201 -0.44 -5.23 -6.33
N TYR A 202 -0.74 -6.24 -7.14
CA TYR A 202 -0.13 -6.39 -8.45
C TYR A 202 -0.49 -5.19 -9.33
N LEU A 203 0.55 -4.45 -9.74
CA LEU A 203 0.40 -3.40 -10.73
C LEU A 203 0.16 -4.02 -12.12
N PRO A 204 -0.73 -3.43 -12.93
CA PRO A 204 -0.98 -3.93 -14.28
C PRO A 204 0.32 -3.87 -15.10
N PRO A 205 0.63 -4.92 -15.87
CA PRO A 205 1.89 -4.97 -16.61
C PRO A 205 1.98 -3.83 -17.63
N LEU A 206 3.17 -3.31 -17.86
CA LEU A 206 3.45 -2.30 -18.87
C LEU A 206 3.83 -2.98 -20.18
N ALA A 207 3.21 -2.56 -21.28
CA ALA A 207 3.81 -2.78 -22.59
C ALA A 207 5.03 -1.86 -22.66
N VAL A 208 6.22 -2.42 -22.46
CA VAL A 208 7.45 -1.72 -22.81
C VAL A 208 7.39 -1.52 -24.33
N GLY A 209 7.50 -0.28 -24.80
CA GLY A 209 7.49 0.04 -26.23
C GLY A 209 8.67 -0.59 -26.98
N LYS A 210 9.05 -0.06 -28.15
CA LYS A 210 10.22 -0.53 -28.92
C LYS A 210 11.43 -0.71 -28.00
N GLY A 211 11.83 -1.97 -27.76
CA GLY A 211 12.83 -2.34 -26.75
C GLY A 211 12.33 -3.25 -25.62
N GLY A 212 11.06 -3.66 -25.63
CA GLY A 212 10.59 -4.79 -24.81
C GLY A 212 11.32 -6.08 -25.17
N LEU A 213 11.48 -6.98 -24.19
CA LEU A 213 12.23 -8.24 -24.33
C LEU A 213 11.75 -9.15 -25.47
N ALA A 214 10.49 -9.00 -25.89
CA ALA A 214 9.91 -9.73 -27.01
C ALA A 214 10.00 -9.02 -28.37
N ASP A 215 10.32 -7.72 -28.40
CA ASP A 215 10.33 -6.90 -29.62
C ASP A 215 11.70 -6.91 -30.33
N SER A 216 12.74 -7.43 -29.68
CA SER A 216 13.98 -7.77 -30.34
C SER A 216 13.78 -9.06 -31.14
N GLY A 217 13.59 -8.94 -32.46
CA GLY A 217 13.54 -10.06 -33.42
C GLY A 217 14.79 -10.98 -33.46
N ARG A 218 15.65 -10.94 -32.43
CA ARG A 218 16.86 -11.73 -32.22
C ARG A 218 16.77 -12.75 -31.07
N GLY A 219 15.60 -12.92 -30.46
CA GLY A 219 15.39 -13.88 -29.38
C GLY A 219 15.39 -13.23 -27.98
N LEU A 220 15.05 -14.03 -26.98
CA LEU A 220 14.89 -13.57 -25.60
C LEU A 220 16.25 -13.26 -24.96
N ASP A 221 16.53 -12.00 -24.62
CA ASP A 221 17.72 -11.66 -23.85
C ASP A 221 17.49 -11.95 -22.35
N LEU A 222 17.78 -13.18 -21.95
CA LEU A 222 17.70 -13.63 -20.55
C LEU A 222 18.59 -12.80 -19.61
N GLY A 223 19.69 -12.24 -20.12
CA GLY A 223 20.58 -11.36 -19.36
C GLY A 223 19.89 -10.05 -19.02
N ALA A 224 19.30 -9.41 -20.03
CA ALA A 224 18.50 -8.20 -19.84
C ALA A 224 17.29 -8.44 -18.91
N LEU A 225 16.55 -9.54 -19.09
CA LEU A 225 15.42 -9.90 -18.20
C LEU A 225 15.88 -10.03 -16.75
N ARG A 226 16.98 -10.75 -16.52
CA ARG A 226 17.55 -10.93 -15.18
C ARG A 226 17.95 -9.59 -14.57
N GLU A 227 18.60 -8.73 -15.35
CA GLU A 227 19.01 -7.40 -14.90
C GLU A 227 17.81 -6.50 -14.57
N GLN A 228 16.74 -6.54 -15.37
CA GLN A 228 15.50 -5.80 -15.10
C GLN A 228 14.80 -6.26 -13.82
N VAL A 229 14.86 -7.57 -13.50
CA VAL A 229 14.26 -8.14 -12.28
C VAL A 229 15.13 -7.91 -11.05
N LEU A 230 16.46 -8.00 -11.19
CA LEU A 230 17.38 -7.94 -10.05
C LEU A 230 17.85 -6.51 -9.71
N ARG A 231 17.75 -5.55 -10.63
CA ARG A 231 18.21 -4.17 -10.40
C ARG A 231 17.04 -3.17 -10.36
N PRO A 232 16.38 -3.02 -9.20
CA PRO A 232 15.24 -2.10 -9.03
C PRO A 232 15.55 -0.62 -9.30
N ASN A 233 16.83 -0.23 -9.20
CA ASN A 233 17.28 1.14 -9.41
C ASN A 233 17.96 1.35 -10.78
N GLY A 234 18.03 0.33 -11.63
CA GLY A 234 18.61 0.45 -12.97
C GLY A 234 17.69 1.24 -13.90
N SER A 235 18.25 1.91 -14.91
CA SER A 235 17.49 2.66 -15.93
C SER A 235 16.53 1.80 -16.76
N GLY A 236 16.67 0.46 -16.71
CA GLY A 236 15.76 -0.51 -17.33
C GLY A 236 14.85 -1.26 -16.35
N GLY A 237 14.90 -0.98 -15.05
CA GLY A 237 14.12 -1.70 -14.04
C GLY A 237 12.61 -1.50 -14.24
N LEU A 238 11.84 -2.59 -14.19
CA LEU A 238 10.37 -2.56 -14.25
C LEU A 238 9.78 -2.25 -12.88
N TYR A 239 10.08 -1.05 -12.37
CA TYR A 239 9.58 -0.59 -11.08
C TYR A 239 8.80 0.71 -11.26
N ASP A 240 7.78 0.88 -10.43
CA ASP A 240 6.94 2.07 -10.41
C ASP A 240 6.96 2.71 -9.02
N ASP A 241 7.11 4.04 -9.00
CA ASP A 241 7.02 4.84 -7.78
C ASP A 241 5.52 5.02 -7.44
N VAL A 242 5.07 4.35 -6.39
CA VAL A 242 3.75 4.56 -5.80
C VAL A 242 3.85 5.63 -4.74
N LEU A 243 3.10 6.71 -4.93
CA LEU A 243 2.98 7.79 -3.97
C LEU A 243 1.93 7.43 -2.92
N ILE A 244 2.32 7.51 -1.66
CA ILE A 244 1.45 7.25 -0.52
C ILE A 244 1.33 8.55 0.27
N ASP A 245 0.11 8.99 0.49
CA ASP A 245 -0.14 10.15 1.33
C ASP A 245 0.36 9.88 2.74
N ARG A 246 0.94 10.91 3.37
CA ARG A 246 1.26 10.80 4.80
C ARG A 246 -0.03 10.63 5.60
N PRO A 247 0.02 9.83 6.68
CA PRO A 247 -1.12 9.72 7.56
C PRO A 247 -1.46 11.08 8.18
N ASP A 248 -2.74 11.40 8.25
CA ASP A 248 -3.27 12.61 8.86
C ASP A 248 -3.67 12.32 10.29
N PHE A 249 -3.05 13.01 11.26
CA PHE A 249 -3.46 12.97 12.65
C PHE A 249 -4.49 14.07 12.93
N PHE A 250 -5.58 13.73 13.61
CA PHE A 250 -6.62 14.69 13.99
C PHE A 250 -7.38 14.21 15.23
N TRP A 251 -8.12 15.11 15.87
CA TRP A 251 -9.06 14.77 16.94
C TRP A 251 -10.50 14.92 16.44
N ALA A 252 -11.36 13.97 16.81
CA ALA A 252 -12.81 14.13 16.69
C ALA A 252 -13.37 14.46 18.07
N CYS A 253 -14.11 15.57 18.16
CA CYS A 253 -14.60 16.13 19.41
C CYS A 253 -16.11 16.22 19.42
N GLU A 254 -16.71 15.87 20.56
CA GLU A 254 -18.13 16.07 20.82
C GLU A 254 -18.35 17.38 21.58
N GLY A 255 -19.13 18.30 20.99
CA GLY A 255 -19.54 19.55 21.64
C GLY A 255 -19.04 20.83 20.98
N GLU A 256 -19.39 21.95 21.61
CA GLU A 256 -19.14 23.30 21.09
C GLU A 256 -17.78 23.85 21.55
N MET A 257 -16.68 23.20 21.15
CA MET A 257 -15.38 23.80 21.37
C MET A 257 -15.29 25.12 20.59
N THR A 258 -14.94 26.19 21.30
CA THR A 258 -14.90 27.52 20.70
C THR A 258 -13.64 27.69 19.86
N GLN A 259 -13.71 28.55 18.83
CA GLN A 259 -12.57 28.79 17.94
C GLN A 259 -11.35 29.37 18.68
N GLN A 260 -11.60 30.11 19.77
CA GLN A 260 -10.57 30.71 20.62
C GLN A 260 -9.81 29.68 21.45
N GLU A 261 -10.46 28.60 21.89
CA GLU A 261 -9.82 27.52 22.63
C GLU A 261 -8.90 26.69 21.73
N ALA A 262 -9.33 26.41 20.50
CA ALA A 262 -8.50 25.72 19.51
C ALA A 262 -7.27 26.54 19.12
N PHE A 263 -7.45 27.85 18.90
CA PHE A 263 -6.35 28.74 18.51
C PHE A 263 -5.27 28.88 19.60
N LYS A 264 -5.68 28.91 20.88
CA LYS A 264 -4.75 28.92 22.02
C LYS A 264 -3.83 27.69 22.06
N GLN A 265 -4.22 26.59 21.42
CA GLN A 265 -3.47 25.34 21.37
C GLN A 265 -2.78 25.09 20.02
N ASP A 266 -2.75 26.09 19.12
CA ASP A 266 -2.16 25.99 17.77
C ASP A 266 -2.84 24.93 16.89
N TRP A 267 -4.17 24.81 17.02
CA TRP A 267 -4.98 23.87 16.25
C TRP A 267 -5.89 24.58 15.26
N SER A 268 -6.20 23.89 14.17
CA SER A 268 -7.14 24.33 13.15
C SER A 268 -8.34 23.39 13.06
N PHE A 269 -9.52 23.97 12.81
CA PHE A 269 -10.70 23.20 12.43
C PHE A 269 -10.52 22.68 11.02
N VAL A 270 -10.88 21.42 10.81
CA VAL A 270 -10.72 20.75 9.51
C VAL A 270 -12.07 20.24 9.06
N GLN A 271 -12.40 20.49 7.80
CA GLN A 271 -13.61 19.95 7.20
C GLN A 271 -13.40 18.48 6.82
N PRO A 272 -14.45 17.62 6.83
CA PRO A 272 -14.34 16.24 6.36
C PRO A 272 -13.74 16.12 4.95
N ALA A 273 -14.07 17.05 4.05
CA ALA A 273 -13.55 17.09 2.69
C ALA A 273 -12.03 17.36 2.61
N GLU A 274 -11.42 17.96 3.63
CA GLU A 274 -9.97 18.15 3.72
C GLU A 274 -9.24 16.92 4.27
N LEU A 275 -9.94 16.04 4.99
CA LEU A 275 -9.41 14.75 5.44
C LEU A 275 -9.45 13.74 4.29
N LEU A 276 -10.56 13.73 3.54
CA LEU A 276 -10.78 12.90 2.36
C LEU A 276 -10.94 13.76 1.10
N PRO A 277 -9.82 14.17 0.46
CA PRO A 277 -9.84 15.10 -0.65
C PRO A 277 -10.59 14.53 -1.85
N GLN A 278 -11.45 15.36 -2.42
CA GLN A 278 -12.18 15.08 -3.65
C GLN A 278 -11.26 15.33 -4.87
N PRO A 279 -11.40 14.57 -5.97
CA PRO A 279 -12.42 13.54 -6.24
C PRO A 279 -12.00 12.11 -5.87
N LEU A 280 -10.80 11.91 -5.34
CA LEU A 280 -10.20 10.58 -5.12
C LEU A 280 -10.99 9.75 -4.10
N TYR A 281 -11.55 10.41 -3.08
CA TYR A 281 -12.26 9.77 -1.98
C TYR A 281 -13.77 10.08 -1.98
N ALA A 282 -14.36 10.39 -3.15
CA ALA A 282 -15.78 10.74 -3.30
C ALA A 282 -16.75 9.66 -2.82
N HIS A 283 -16.38 8.40 -3.00
CA HIS A 283 -17.16 7.22 -2.62
C HIS A 283 -17.05 6.87 -1.14
N VAL A 284 -16.23 7.60 -0.38
CA VAL A 284 -15.94 7.32 1.01
C VAL A 284 -16.52 8.42 1.89
N SER A 285 -17.19 8.02 2.97
CA SER A 285 -17.74 8.95 3.97
C SER A 285 -17.11 8.72 5.35
N LEU A 286 -16.80 9.82 6.04
CA LEU A 286 -16.45 9.84 7.47
C LEU A 286 -17.69 9.81 8.38
N THR A 287 -18.89 9.62 7.83
CA THR A 287 -20.14 9.48 8.59
C THR A 287 -20.95 8.27 8.06
N PRO A 288 -21.24 7.22 8.87
CA PRO A 288 -20.76 6.89 10.21
C PRO A 288 -19.76 5.70 10.22
N PRO A 289 -18.49 5.97 10.54
CA PRO A 289 -17.58 5.07 11.23
C PRO A 289 -17.32 5.49 12.69
N PHE A 290 -18.00 6.53 13.19
CA PHE A 290 -17.91 7.02 14.58
C PHE A 290 -19.15 6.60 15.40
N PRO A 291 -19.35 5.30 15.72
CA PRO A 291 -20.60 4.79 16.31
C PRO A 291 -20.91 5.31 17.72
N SER A 292 -20.03 6.11 18.32
CA SER A 292 -20.19 6.60 19.69
C SER A 292 -20.28 8.12 19.82
N PHE A 293 -20.30 8.85 18.70
CA PHE A 293 -20.46 10.30 18.69
C PHE A 293 -21.79 10.67 18.05
N ASN A 294 -22.46 11.70 18.57
CA ASN A 294 -23.64 12.25 17.90
C ASN A 294 -23.21 12.91 16.57
N PRO A 295 -23.65 12.39 15.40
CA PRO A 295 -23.17 12.86 14.09
C PRO A 295 -23.45 14.34 13.82
N HIS A 296 -24.42 14.94 14.51
CA HIS A 296 -24.78 16.34 14.35
C HIS A 296 -23.83 17.31 15.09
N ASN A 297 -23.00 16.80 16.01
CA ASN A 297 -22.17 17.62 16.91
C ASN A 297 -20.68 17.26 16.87
N ILE A 298 -20.21 16.59 15.81
CA ILE A 298 -18.79 16.23 15.66
C ILE A 298 -18.04 17.38 15.01
N ARG A 299 -16.94 17.80 15.65
CA ARG A 299 -15.95 18.72 15.05
C ARG A 299 -14.61 18.01 14.94
N PHE A 300 -13.89 18.30 13.85
CA PHE A 300 -12.55 17.77 13.61
C PHE A 300 -11.52 18.86 13.82
N LEU A 301 -10.48 18.53 14.59
CA LEU A 301 -9.36 19.42 14.89
C LEU A 301 -8.06 18.78 14.45
N ARG A 302 -7.20 19.55 13.81
CA ARG A 302 -5.88 19.08 13.36
C ARG A 302 -4.81 20.00 13.94
N PRO A 303 -3.68 19.46 14.44
CA PRO A 303 -2.52 20.29 14.74
C PRO A 303 -2.00 20.94 13.44
N ASN A 304 -1.50 22.17 13.53
CA ASN A 304 -1.03 22.86 12.33
C ASN A 304 0.11 22.08 11.63
N PRO A 305 0.01 21.86 10.31
CA PRO A 305 0.96 21.02 9.59
C PRO A 305 2.34 21.67 9.55
N THR A 306 3.39 20.91 9.89
CA THR A 306 4.79 21.31 9.67
C THR A 306 5.19 21.08 8.21
N ASP A 307 6.22 21.76 7.70
CA ASP A 307 6.63 21.63 6.30
C ASP A 307 7.01 20.18 5.89
N GLU A 308 7.52 19.37 6.83
CA GLU A 308 7.81 17.94 6.60
C GLU A 308 6.56 17.09 6.34
N SER A 309 5.37 17.55 6.71
CA SER A 309 4.11 16.81 6.52
C SER A 309 3.62 16.82 5.07
N ARG A 310 4.21 17.63 4.19
CA ARG A 310 3.68 17.86 2.83
C ARG A 310 4.20 16.89 1.77
N SER A 311 5.34 16.24 1.97
CA SER A 311 5.90 15.32 0.97
C SER A 311 5.30 13.92 1.10
N PRO A 312 4.77 13.31 0.01
CA PRO A 312 4.25 11.95 0.07
C PRO A 312 5.39 10.93 0.33
N LEU A 313 5.05 9.81 0.93
CA LEU A 313 5.95 8.67 1.01
C LEU A 313 6.03 8.00 -0.36
N VAL A 314 7.23 7.52 -0.74
CA VAL A 314 7.44 6.89 -2.05
C VAL A 314 7.80 5.43 -1.83
N LEU A 315 6.97 4.54 -2.39
CA LEU A 315 7.19 3.10 -2.38
C LEU A 315 7.44 2.62 -3.81
N ARG A 316 8.58 1.98 -4.03
CA ARG A 316 8.89 1.35 -5.32
C ARG A 316 8.34 -0.06 -5.38
N LEU A 317 7.39 -0.29 -6.28
CA LEU A 317 6.81 -1.61 -6.50
C LEU A 317 7.27 -2.21 -7.82
N PRO A 318 7.54 -3.53 -7.87
CA PRO A 318 7.81 -4.21 -9.13
C PRO A 318 6.55 -4.20 -10.00
N ARG A 319 6.76 -4.18 -11.32
CA ARG A 319 5.71 -4.16 -12.32
C ARG A 319 6.01 -5.22 -13.39
N GLY A 320 4.98 -5.89 -13.87
CA GLY A 320 5.16 -6.89 -14.93
C GLY A 320 5.45 -6.24 -16.29
N ASP A 321 6.15 -6.96 -17.17
CA ASP A 321 6.25 -6.64 -18.59
C ASP A 321 5.17 -7.40 -19.36
N ALA A 322 4.28 -6.66 -20.02
CA ALA A 322 3.20 -7.25 -20.80
C ALA A 322 3.73 -7.98 -22.05
N SER A 323 4.91 -7.61 -22.55
CA SER A 323 5.54 -8.22 -23.71
C SER A 323 5.96 -9.67 -23.48
N LEU A 324 6.14 -10.08 -22.22
CA LEU A 324 6.41 -11.46 -21.83
C LEU A 324 5.17 -12.36 -21.89
N GLY A 325 3.96 -11.78 -21.99
CA GLY A 325 2.70 -12.52 -22.00
C GLY A 325 2.63 -13.60 -23.09
N PRO A 326 2.82 -13.26 -24.38
CA PRO A 326 2.79 -14.22 -25.48
C PRO A 326 3.84 -15.33 -25.34
N LEU A 327 5.04 -14.99 -24.86
CA LEU A 327 6.10 -15.97 -24.61
C LEU A 327 5.68 -16.97 -23.52
N LEU A 328 5.22 -16.46 -22.38
CA LEU A 328 4.73 -17.30 -21.27
C LEU A 328 3.61 -18.22 -21.75
N GLN A 329 2.66 -17.70 -22.52
CA GLN A 329 1.58 -18.50 -23.11
C GLN A 329 2.12 -19.61 -24.03
N ALA A 330 3.08 -19.30 -24.90
CA ALA A 330 3.69 -20.28 -25.80
C ALA A 330 4.44 -21.37 -25.02
N VAL A 331 5.20 -21.00 -23.99
CA VAL A 331 5.91 -21.95 -23.12
C VAL A 331 4.92 -22.83 -22.36
N THR A 332 3.91 -22.24 -21.73
CA THR A 332 2.89 -23.00 -21.00
C THR A 332 2.15 -23.96 -21.92
N PHE A 333 1.75 -23.52 -23.12
CA PHE A 333 1.12 -24.37 -24.11
C PHE A 333 2.03 -25.54 -24.54
N GLY A 334 3.31 -25.26 -24.82
CA GLY A 334 4.29 -26.28 -25.17
C GLY A 334 4.49 -27.33 -24.06
N VAL A 335 4.57 -26.89 -22.80
CA VAL A 335 4.67 -27.80 -21.64
C VAL A 335 3.42 -28.67 -21.50
N VAL A 336 2.23 -28.08 -21.63
CA VAL A 336 0.96 -28.84 -21.58
C VAL A 336 0.88 -29.85 -22.71
N LEU A 337 1.31 -29.49 -23.92
CA LEU A 337 1.34 -30.41 -25.07
C LEU A 337 2.32 -31.57 -24.84
N LEU A 338 3.52 -31.31 -24.32
CA LEU A 338 4.48 -32.36 -23.99
C LEU A 338 3.97 -33.27 -22.87
N ALA A 339 3.34 -32.71 -21.84
CA ALA A 339 2.75 -33.48 -20.75
C ALA A 339 1.62 -34.39 -21.25
N THR A 340 0.73 -33.87 -22.10
CA THR A 340 -0.36 -34.67 -22.69
C THR A 340 0.15 -35.79 -23.59
N LEU A 341 1.18 -35.53 -24.41
CA LEU A 341 1.84 -36.57 -25.20
C LEU A 341 2.48 -37.65 -24.31
N ALA A 342 3.16 -37.26 -23.23
CA ALA A 342 3.76 -38.21 -22.29
C ALA A 342 2.70 -39.10 -21.64
N VAL A 343 1.56 -38.53 -21.21
CA VAL A 343 0.43 -39.28 -20.66
C VAL A 343 -0.14 -40.24 -21.70
N MET A 344 -0.32 -39.82 -22.95
CA MET A 344 -0.81 -40.70 -24.01
C MET A 344 0.13 -41.88 -24.27
N VAL A 345 1.45 -41.66 -24.29
CA VAL A 345 2.44 -42.74 -24.45
C VAL A 345 2.43 -43.70 -23.26
N GLN A 346 2.29 -43.19 -22.03
CA GLN A 346 2.18 -44.04 -20.84
C GLN A 346 0.90 -44.87 -20.85
N ALA A 347 -0.24 -44.26 -21.21
CA ALA A 347 -1.51 -44.94 -21.33
C ALA A 347 -1.47 -46.02 -22.42
N SER A 348 -0.90 -45.74 -23.60
CA SER A 348 -0.77 -46.73 -24.67
C SER A 348 0.10 -47.91 -24.26
N ARG A 349 1.19 -47.65 -23.52
CA ARG A 349 2.05 -48.70 -22.96
C ARG A 349 1.28 -49.57 -21.95
N ALA A 350 0.57 -48.96 -21.02
CA ALA A 350 -0.26 -49.69 -20.03
C ALA A 350 -1.32 -50.57 -20.72
N VAL A 351 -2.07 -50.02 -21.69
CA VAL A 351 -3.07 -50.78 -22.47
C VAL A 351 -2.41 -51.94 -23.22
N SER A 352 -1.23 -51.72 -23.81
CA SER A 352 -0.51 -52.78 -24.51
C SER A 352 -0.07 -53.92 -23.58
N VAL A 353 0.32 -53.62 -22.34
CA VAL A 353 0.68 -54.60 -21.33
C VAL A 353 -0.55 -55.39 -20.89
N VAL A 354 -1.66 -54.72 -20.57
CA VAL A 354 -2.93 -55.38 -20.22
C VAL A 354 -3.37 -56.33 -21.32
N ARG A 355 -3.37 -55.89 -22.59
CA ARG A 355 -3.73 -56.74 -23.74
C ARG A 355 -2.81 -57.95 -23.91
N ARG A 356 -1.51 -57.84 -23.58
CA ARG A 356 -0.58 -58.99 -23.62
C ARG A 356 -0.88 -59.98 -22.49
N VAL A 357 -1.17 -59.49 -21.29
CA VAL A 357 -1.53 -60.32 -20.13
C VAL A 357 -2.85 -61.06 -20.39
N GLU A 358 -3.87 -60.37 -20.91
CA GLU A 358 -5.16 -60.97 -21.27
C GLU A 358 -5.01 -62.08 -22.33
N ARG A 359 -4.20 -61.85 -23.38
CA ARG A 359 -3.91 -62.88 -24.39
C ARG A 359 -3.19 -64.09 -23.80
N GLY A 360 -2.19 -63.86 -22.96
CA GLY A 360 -1.44 -64.94 -22.30
C GLY A 360 -2.31 -65.77 -21.33
N ARG A 361 -3.36 -65.16 -20.76
CA ARG A 361 -4.32 -65.88 -19.91
C ARG A 361 -5.26 -66.76 -20.73
N ARG A 362 -5.82 -66.25 -21.84
CA ARG A 362 -6.70 -67.04 -22.73
C ARG A 362 -6.01 -68.29 -23.27
N LEU A 363 -4.74 -68.17 -23.68
CA LEU A 363 -3.94 -69.30 -24.17
C LEU A 363 -3.60 -70.36 -23.11
N LYS A 364 -3.83 -70.08 -21.81
CA LYS A 364 -3.68 -71.09 -20.74
C LYS A 364 -5.00 -71.76 -20.36
N GLU A 365 -6.12 -71.17 -20.77
CA GLU A 365 -7.47 -71.67 -20.51
C GLU A 365 -7.97 -72.59 -21.64
N GLU A 366 -7.37 -72.47 -22.83
CA GLU A 366 -7.42 -73.45 -23.94
C GLU A 366 -6.34 -74.53 -23.77
#